data_AF-A0A842AKQ8-F1
#
_entry.id   AF-A0A842AKQ8-F1
#
_cell.length_a   1.000
_cell.length_b   1.000
_cell.length_c   1.000
_cell.angle_alpha   90.00
_cell.angle_beta   90.00
_cell.angle_gamma   90.00
#
_symmetry.space_group_name_H-M   'P 1'
#
loop_
_entity.id
_entity.type
_entity.pdbx_description
1 polymer ?
#
loop_
_entity_poly.entity_id
_entity_poly.type
_entity_poly.pdbx_seq_one_letter_code
_entity_poly.pdbx_strand_id
1 'polypeptide(L)'
;METSSRKIPFKKRSYQNGLTIFFYGFFVVVIFMVIMILGRLDTIVSVANEKAIDPSKLVAEMKAGEAASDMVVYEGEQWLATYFTSPANNELAMTQRKEQLEGHIAEGIRIDGVEGPTDGVQQQIKSVSYIHQEVAGKQGKEVMYRTLYDVVMLENQKQKTLQIALYGLYKDGQFLLVQLPEYLNTAKSTTPDRNVQNPEAYFVKDGNEIEEGKEKGNIELFIQKYLELYCKNDANLYLVSAVRGLDQATLEGATINQLVKKNGVIYVQGTYSFSYTKGATHSSYFSLEMRQNKDSYFVEKMNE
;
A
#
# COMPACT_ATOMS: atom_id res chain seq x y z
N MET A 1 116.79 -30.56 16.98
CA MET A 1 116.61 -29.21 17.56
C MET A 1 115.13 -28.87 17.50
N GLU A 2 114.52 -28.67 18.66
CA GLU A 2 113.16 -28.14 18.78
C GLU A 2 113.11 -26.70 18.26
N THR A 3 111.98 -26.32 17.65
CA THR A 3 111.46 -24.94 17.79
C THR A 3 109.93 -24.96 17.75
N SER A 4 109.39 -24.75 18.94
CA SER A 4 108.07 -24.32 19.40
C SER A 4 107.02 -23.83 18.39
N SER A 5 105.78 -24.29 18.65
CA SER A 5 104.53 -23.74 18.11
C SER A 5 104.09 -22.46 18.82
N ARG A 6 103.34 -21.60 18.12
CA ARG A 6 102.19 -20.88 18.72
C ARG A 6 101.11 -20.68 17.68
N LYS A 7 99.99 -21.37 17.88
CA LYS A 7 98.72 -21.24 17.13
C LYS A 7 97.96 -20.03 17.65
N ILE A 8 97.49 -19.16 16.75
CA ILE A 8 96.49 -18.12 17.05
C ILE A 8 95.14 -18.60 16.46
N PRO A 9 94.14 -18.96 17.26
CA PRO A 9 92.84 -19.40 16.75
C PRO A 9 91.94 -18.21 16.40
N PHE A 10 91.57 -18.10 15.12
CA PHE A 10 90.55 -17.16 14.63
C PHE A 10 89.14 -17.65 14.97
N LYS A 11 88.43 -16.95 15.88
CA LYS A 11 87.00 -17.18 16.17
C LYS A 11 86.12 -16.56 15.08
N LYS A 12 85.39 -17.39 14.33
CA LYS A 12 84.34 -16.99 13.36
C LYS A 12 83.16 -16.32 14.10
N ARG A 13 82.90 -15.04 13.85
CA ARG A 13 81.69 -14.32 14.31
C ARG A 13 80.48 -14.76 13.47
N SER A 14 79.84 -15.88 13.84
CA SER A 14 78.65 -16.40 13.15
C SER A 14 77.31 -15.83 13.68
N TYR A 15 77.33 -15.13 14.81
CA TYR A 15 76.11 -14.72 15.53
C TYR A 15 75.54 -13.34 15.13
N GLN A 16 76.25 -12.54 14.32
CA GLN A 16 75.73 -11.23 13.89
C GLN A 16 74.63 -11.33 12.82
N ASN A 17 74.67 -12.34 11.94
CA ASN A 17 73.70 -12.42 10.83
C ASN A 17 72.31 -12.89 11.27
N GLY A 18 72.19 -13.76 12.27
CA GLY A 18 70.89 -14.29 12.71
C GLY A 18 70.01 -13.23 13.37
N LEU A 19 70.60 -12.38 14.22
CA LEU A 19 69.88 -11.31 14.89
C LEU A 19 69.37 -10.26 13.89
N THR A 20 70.19 -9.91 12.90
CA THR A 20 69.82 -8.96 11.83
C THR A 20 68.69 -9.50 10.97
N ILE A 21 68.73 -10.79 10.57
CA ILE A 21 67.63 -11.43 9.82
C ILE A 21 66.34 -11.45 10.64
N PHE A 22 66.42 -11.73 11.95
CA PHE A 22 65.27 -11.69 12.84
C PHE A 22 64.64 -10.29 12.93
N PHE A 23 65.46 -9.24 13.10
CA PHE A 23 64.95 -7.86 13.16
C PHE A 23 64.33 -7.41 11.84
N TYR A 24 64.93 -7.74 10.69
CA TYR A 24 64.33 -7.42 9.39
C TYR A 24 63.04 -8.20 9.14
N GLY A 25 62.98 -9.49 9.50
CA GLY A 25 61.76 -10.29 9.39
C GLY A 25 60.63 -9.75 10.28
N PHE A 26 60.94 -9.41 11.52
CA PHE A 26 59.99 -8.81 12.46
C PHE A 26 59.49 -7.44 11.95
N PHE A 27 60.39 -6.61 11.41
CA PHE A 27 60.03 -5.30 10.85
C PHE A 27 59.06 -5.42 9.68
N VAL A 28 59.25 -6.39 8.79
CA VAL A 28 58.32 -6.65 7.67
C VAL A 28 56.94 -7.08 8.17
N VAL A 29 56.87 -7.94 9.19
CA VAL A 29 55.59 -8.36 9.79
C VAL A 29 54.86 -7.18 10.42
N VAL A 30 55.57 -6.30 11.15
CA VAL A 30 54.96 -5.10 11.76
C VAL A 30 54.47 -4.13 10.69
N ILE A 31 55.22 -3.90 9.61
CA ILE A 31 54.76 -3.08 8.47
C ILE A 31 53.48 -3.67 7.87
N PHE A 32 53.44 -4.97 7.63
CA PHE A 32 52.25 -5.63 7.07
C PHE A 32 51.03 -5.49 7.99
N MET A 33 51.24 -5.56 9.29
CA MET A 33 50.19 -5.41 10.30
C MET A 33 49.65 -3.96 10.33
N VAL A 34 50.52 -2.95 10.23
CA VAL A 34 50.12 -1.53 10.18
C VAL A 34 49.35 -1.24 8.88
N ILE A 35 49.78 -1.78 7.74
CA ILE A 35 49.06 -1.65 6.47
C ILE A 35 47.66 -2.27 6.55
N MET A 36 47.51 -3.44 7.18
CA MET A 36 46.19 -4.04 7.39
C MET A 36 45.29 -3.22 8.32
N ILE A 37 45.85 -2.58 9.36
CA ILE A 37 45.07 -1.72 10.27
C ILE A 37 44.62 -0.44 9.55
N LEU A 38 45.48 0.18 8.73
CA LEU A 38 45.14 1.36 7.93
C LEU A 38 44.08 1.04 6.85
N GLY A 39 44.18 -0.11 6.18
CA GLY A 39 43.16 -0.55 5.22
C GLY A 39 41.78 -0.81 5.85
N ARG A 40 41.75 -1.19 7.13
CA ARG A 40 40.52 -1.34 7.91
C ARG A 40 39.93 -0.01 8.38
N LEU A 41 40.76 1.01 8.59
CA LEU A 41 40.30 2.35 8.96
C LEU A 41 39.47 2.98 7.82
N ASP A 42 39.90 2.83 6.56
CA ASP A 42 39.12 3.33 5.41
C ASP A 42 37.75 2.63 5.29
N THR A 43 37.68 1.32 5.58
CA THR A 43 36.40 0.59 5.58
C THR A 43 35.53 0.95 6.78
N ILE A 44 36.10 1.19 7.96
CA ILE A 44 35.34 1.63 9.14
C ILE A 44 34.82 3.05 8.94
N VAL A 45 35.62 3.95 8.33
CA VAL A 45 35.21 5.32 8.00
C VAL A 45 34.17 5.32 6.89
N SER A 46 34.28 4.46 5.86
CA SER A 46 33.24 4.36 4.83
C SER A 46 31.92 3.83 5.39
N VAL A 47 31.95 2.80 6.24
CA VAL A 47 30.76 2.24 6.89
C VAL A 47 30.15 3.21 7.92
N ALA A 48 30.98 4.00 8.60
CA ALA A 48 30.51 5.06 9.50
C ALA A 48 29.85 6.20 8.72
N ASN A 49 30.38 6.58 7.56
CA ASN A 49 29.80 7.60 6.69
C ASN A 49 28.53 7.12 5.96
N GLU A 50 28.43 5.84 5.60
CA GLU A 50 27.18 5.25 5.08
C GLU A 50 26.07 5.21 6.12
N LYS A 51 26.41 5.02 7.41
CA LYS A 51 25.45 5.02 8.52
C LYS A 51 25.21 6.41 9.13
N ALA A 52 25.99 7.42 8.76
CA ALA A 52 25.76 8.79 9.20
C ALA A 52 24.52 9.33 8.47
N ILE A 53 23.40 9.38 9.18
CA ILE A 53 22.17 10.00 8.69
C ILE A 53 22.46 11.49 8.51
N ASP A 54 22.60 11.92 7.25
CA ASP A 54 22.78 13.32 6.87
C ASP A 54 21.47 14.08 7.16
N PRO A 55 21.44 14.99 8.15
CA PRO A 55 20.22 15.71 8.52
C PRO A 55 19.64 16.52 7.35
N SER A 56 20.48 16.98 6.42
CA SER A 56 20.04 17.75 5.26
C SER A 56 19.30 16.87 4.24
N LYS A 57 19.78 15.64 4.03
CA LYS A 57 19.09 14.63 3.19
C LYS A 57 17.79 14.18 3.84
N LEU A 58 17.79 13.94 5.15
CA LEU A 58 16.57 13.57 5.87
C LEU A 58 15.49 14.67 5.77
N VAL A 59 15.86 15.93 5.97
CA VAL A 59 14.92 17.06 5.82
C VAL A 59 14.44 17.19 4.38
N ALA A 60 15.31 16.97 3.38
CA ALA A 60 14.92 17.00 1.98
C ALA A 60 13.95 15.86 1.62
N GLU A 61 14.19 14.64 2.11
CA GLU A 61 13.30 13.49 1.95
C GLU A 61 11.95 13.71 2.66
N MET A 62 11.96 14.29 3.86
CA MET A 62 10.73 14.67 4.56
C MET A 62 9.91 15.68 3.78
N LYS A 63 10.54 16.75 3.26
CA LYS A 63 9.85 17.76 2.44
C LYS A 63 9.33 17.19 1.12
N ALA A 64 10.09 16.29 0.49
CA ALA A 64 9.65 15.61 -0.73
C ALA A 64 8.46 14.67 -0.45
N GLY A 65 8.47 13.96 0.68
CA GLY A 65 7.36 13.12 1.12
C GLY A 65 6.11 13.92 1.47
N GLU A 66 6.26 15.08 2.12
CA GLU A 66 5.17 16.02 2.41
C GLU A 66 4.57 16.58 1.12
N ALA A 67 5.40 17.02 0.18
CA ALA A 67 4.94 17.48 -1.13
C ALA A 67 4.21 16.37 -1.92
N ALA A 68 4.72 15.14 -1.90
CA ALA A 68 4.05 14.01 -2.54
C ALA A 68 2.69 13.70 -1.88
N SER A 69 2.62 13.75 -0.55
CA SER A 69 1.38 13.60 0.23
C SER A 69 0.35 14.66 -0.14
N ASP A 70 0.74 15.93 -0.19
CA ASP A 70 -0.14 17.05 -0.59
C ASP A 70 -0.63 16.91 -2.03
N MET A 71 0.23 16.47 -2.95
CA MET A 71 -0.17 16.20 -4.34
C MET A 71 -1.19 15.07 -4.43
N VAL A 72 -1.03 13.99 -3.65
CA VAL A 72 -2.02 12.89 -3.60
C VAL A 72 -3.39 13.40 -3.12
N VAL A 73 -3.41 14.30 -2.13
CA VAL A 73 -4.66 14.92 -1.66
C VAL A 73 -5.30 15.75 -2.78
N TYR A 74 -4.54 16.68 -3.35
CA TYR A 74 -5.05 17.61 -4.36
C TYR A 74 -5.54 16.89 -5.63
N GLU A 75 -4.73 16.00 -6.20
CA GLU A 75 -5.07 15.25 -7.41
C GLU A 75 -6.23 14.28 -7.15
N GLY A 76 -6.31 13.70 -5.94
CA GLY A 76 -7.45 12.89 -5.52
C GLY A 76 -8.76 13.67 -5.50
N GLU A 77 -8.76 14.93 -5.03
CA GLU A 77 -9.95 15.80 -5.08
C GLU A 77 -10.39 16.08 -6.52
N GLN A 78 -9.44 16.39 -7.42
CA GLN A 78 -9.74 16.65 -8.84
C GLN A 78 -10.27 15.41 -9.56
N TRP A 79 -9.66 14.26 -9.27
CA TRP A 79 -10.09 12.98 -9.84
C TRP A 79 -11.50 12.64 -9.39
N LEU A 80 -11.82 12.76 -8.10
CA LEU A 80 -13.19 12.52 -7.58
C LEU A 80 -14.20 13.51 -8.15
N ALA A 81 -13.86 14.79 -8.28
CA ALA A 81 -14.73 15.78 -8.88
C ALA A 81 -15.09 15.40 -10.32
N THR A 82 -14.12 14.92 -11.09
CA THR A 82 -14.32 14.40 -12.45
C THR A 82 -15.14 13.10 -12.46
N TYR A 83 -14.87 12.19 -11.51
CA TYR A 83 -15.54 10.90 -11.37
C TYR A 83 -17.03 11.02 -10.99
N PHE A 84 -17.42 12.04 -10.24
CA PHE A 84 -18.82 12.26 -9.83
C PHE A 84 -19.59 13.28 -10.68
N THR A 85 -18.95 13.90 -11.66
CA THR A 85 -19.61 14.85 -12.57
C THR A 85 -20.00 14.17 -13.86
N SER A 86 -21.30 14.15 -14.20
CA SER A 86 -21.77 13.65 -15.49
C SER A 86 -21.14 14.44 -16.64
N PRO A 87 -20.55 13.76 -17.64
CA PRO A 87 -20.15 14.44 -18.86
C PRO A 87 -21.38 14.96 -19.59
N ALA A 88 -21.18 15.92 -20.50
CA ALA A 88 -22.21 16.22 -21.47
C ALA A 88 -22.56 14.94 -22.26
N ASN A 89 -23.83 14.76 -22.63
CA ASN A 89 -24.32 13.59 -23.36
C ASN A 89 -23.86 13.62 -24.84
N ASN A 90 -22.56 13.55 -25.04
CA ASN A 90 -21.90 13.41 -26.33
C ASN A 90 -20.64 12.54 -26.20
N GLU A 91 -20.35 11.80 -27.25
CA GLU A 91 -19.28 10.79 -27.28
C GLU A 91 -17.89 11.36 -26.96
N LEU A 92 -17.62 12.58 -27.42
CA LEU A 92 -16.33 13.25 -27.19
C LEU A 92 -16.11 13.54 -25.71
N ALA A 93 -17.10 14.10 -25.01
CA ALA A 93 -17.01 14.42 -23.59
C ALA A 93 -16.91 13.17 -22.73
N MET A 94 -17.62 12.09 -23.09
CA MET A 94 -17.52 10.79 -22.41
C MET A 94 -16.11 10.19 -22.59
N THR A 95 -15.56 10.24 -23.81
CA THR A 95 -14.22 9.73 -24.11
C THR A 95 -13.14 10.52 -23.38
N GLN A 96 -13.17 11.85 -23.44
CA GLN A 96 -12.20 12.72 -22.76
C GLN A 96 -12.21 12.50 -21.25
N ARG A 97 -13.39 12.38 -20.65
CA ARG A 97 -13.52 12.08 -19.23
C ARG A 97 -12.92 10.74 -18.88
N LYS A 98 -13.21 9.71 -19.70
CA LYS A 98 -12.66 8.36 -19.50
C LYS A 98 -11.13 8.38 -19.57
N GLU A 99 -10.55 9.02 -20.59
CA GLU A 99 -9.10 9.16 -20.75
C GLU A 99 -8.46 9.91 -19.56
N GLN A 100 -9.10 10.97 -19.06
CA GLN A 100 -8.63 11.70 -17.88
C GLN A 100 -8.64 10.82 -16.62
N LEU A 101 -9.69 10.03 -16.41
CA LEU A 101 -9.79 9.17 -15.24
C LEU A 101 -8.84 7.97 -15.33
N GLU A 102 -8.77 7.31 -16.49
CA GLU A 102 -7.88 6.17 -16.75
C GLU A 102 -6.39 6.56 -16.73
N GLY A 103 -6.06 7.80 -17.13
CA GLY A 103 -4.68 8.29 -17.09
C GLY A 103 -4.05 8.37 -15.69
N HIS A 104 -4.86 8.29 -14.64
CA HIS A 104 -4.42 8.29 -13.24
C HIS A 104 -4.55 6.93 -12.58
N ILE A 105 -4.81 5.85 -13.33
CA ILE A 105 -4.99 4.52 -12.76
C ILE A 105 -3.83 3.61 -13.11
N ALA A 106 -3.38 2.83 -12.13
CA ALA A 106 -2.31 1.85 -12.31
C ALA A 106 -2.72 0.75 -13.30
N GLU A 107 -1.74 0.24 -14.04
CA GLU A 107 -1.95 -0.79 -15.06
C GLU A 107 -2.71 -2.01 -14.51
N GLY A 108 -3.67 -2.50 -15.31
CA GLY A 108 -4.45 -3.69 -14.98
C GLY A 108 -5.76 -3.43 -14.23
N ILE A 109 -6.01 -2.20 -13.78
CA ILE A 109 -7.29 -1.80 -13.19
C ILE A 109 -8.18 -1.21 -14.28
N ARG A 110 -9.40 -1.72 -14.42
CA ARG A 110 -10.42 -1.16 -15.30
C ARG A 110 -11.43 -0.36 -14.49
N ILE A 111 -11.83 0.79 -15.02
CA ILE A 111 -12.96 1.55 -14.49
C ILE A 111 -14.18 1.23 -15.35
N ASP A 112 -15.16 0.58 -14.74
CA ASP A 112 -16.48 0.43 -15.34
C ASP A 112 -17.38 1.59 -14.83
N GLY A 113 -18.41 1.97 -15.59
CA GLY A 113 -19.35 3.03 -15.20
C GLY A 113 -18.86 4.49 -15.41
N VAL A 114 -17.69 4.70 -16.02
CA VAL A 114 -17.17 6.06 -16.36
C VAL A 114 -17.82 6.71 -17.56
N GLU A 115 -18.56 5.93 -18.35
CA GLU A 115 -19.38 6.40 -19.48
C GLU A 115 -20.44 7.42 -19.04
N GLY A 116 -20.69 7.50 -17.72
CA GLY A 116 -21.61 8.44 -17.12
C GLY A 116 -23.01 7.87 -16.99
N PRO A 117 -23.92 8.58 -16.32
CA PRO A 117 -25.26 8.06 -16.12
C PRO A 117 -26.00 7.95 -17.45
N THR A 118 -26.61 6.79 -17.65
CA THR A 118 -27.57 6.52 -18.73
C THR A 118 -28.97 6.97 -18.31
N ASP A 119 -29.94 6.91 -19.23
CA ASP A 119 -31.34 7.26 -18.96
C ASP A 119 -31.59 8.71 -18.50
N GLY A 120 -30.69 9.64 -18.85
CA GLY A 120 -30.86 11.08 -18.60
C GLY A 120 -30.63 11.51 -17.15
N VAL A 121 -30.08 10.64 -16.31
CA VAL A 121 -29.70 10.97 -14.93
C VAL A 121 -28.57 12.01 -14.95
N GLN A 122 -28.72 13.07 -14.15
CA GLN A 122 -27.67 14.08 -14.01
C GLN A 122 -27.02 13.99 -12.63
N GLN A 123 -25.70 13.85 -12.63
CA GLN A 123 -24.84 13.92 -11.46
C GLN A 123 -23.95 15.17 -11.55
N GLN A 124 -23.95 15.96 -10.48
CA GLN A 124 -23.11 17.15 -10.37
C GLN A 124 -22.43 17.17 -9.02
N ILE A 125 -21.12 17.37 -9.02
CA ILE A 125 -20.38 17.58 -7.78
C ILE A 125 -20.69 18.96 -7.21
N LYS A 126 -20.91 19.02 -5.89
CA LYS A 126 -20.97 20.27 -5.13
C LYS A 126 -19.65 20.57 -4.44
N SER A 127 -19.07 19.56 -3.81
CA SER A 127 -17.77 19.67 -3.15
C SER A 127 -17.15 18.28 -2.97
N VAL A 128 -15.82 18.24 -3.08
CA VAL A 128 -14.99 17.17 -2.55
C VAL A 128 -14.14 17.83 -1.46
N SER A 129 -14.05 17.22 -0.29
CA SER A 129 -13.30 17.78 0.83
C SER A 129 -12.45 16.70 1.49
N TYR A 130 -11.14 16.94 1.56
CA TYR A 130 -10.23 16.12 2.33
C TYR A 130 -10.63 16.01 3.81
N ILE A 131 -10.57 14.78 4.36
CA ILE A 131 -10.81 14.48 5.78
C ILE A 131 -9.49 14.10 6.47
N HIS A 132 -8.86 13.03 5.97
CA HIS A 132 -7.70 12.42 6.61
C HIS A 132 -6.91 11.57 5.62
N GLN A 133 -5.60 11.50 5.80
CA GLN A 133 -4.69 10.65 5.03
C GLN A 133 -3.82 9.84 5.98
N GLU A 134 -3.65 8.56 5.65
CA GLU A 134 -2.75 7.66 6.34
C GLU A 134 -1.85 6.91 5.33
N VAL A 135 -0.68 6.46 5.78
CA VAL A 135 0.19 5.63 4.96
C VAL A 135 -0.36 4.20 4.96
N ALA A 136 -0.82 3.76 3.79
CA ALA A 136 -1.39 2.43 3.59
C ALA A 136 -0.32 1.39 3.20
N GLY A 137 0.82 1.83 2.66
CA GLY A 137 1.90 0.93 2.30
C GLY A 137 3.18 1.65 1.89
N LYS A 138 4.30 0.92 1.91
CA LYS A 138 5.58 1.39 1.38
C LYS A 138 6.26 0.29 0.60
N GLN A 139 6.67 0.60 -0.64
CA GLN A 139 7.47 -0.30 -1.46
C GLN A 139 8.74 0.45 -1.90
N GLY A 140 9.87 0.16 -1.23
CA GLY A 140 11.09 0.92 -1.44
C GLY A 140 10.93 2.38 -1.04
N LYS A 141 11.04 3.30 -2.02
CA LYS A 141 10.85 4.75 -1.82
C LYS A 141 9.41 5.22 -2.09
N GLU A 142 8.58 4.37 -2.66
CA GLU A 142 7.20 4.70 -3.01
C GLU A 142 6.31 4.53 -1.77
N VAL A 143 5.57 5.58 -1.44
CA VAL A 143 4.62 5.59 -0.33
C VAL A 143 3.22 5.63 -0.92
N MET A 144 2.42 4.64 -0.54
CA MET A 144 1.01 4.57 -0.88
C MET A 144 0.20 5.14 0.27
N TYR A 145 -0.71 6.04 -0.05
CA TYR A 145 -1.56 6.73 0.90
C TYR A 145 -3.01 6.30 0.71
N ARG A 146 -3.70 6.06 1.82
CA ARG A 146 -5.15 5.99 1.87
C ARG A 146 -5.67 7.35 2.29
N THR A 147 -6.44 7.99 1.41
CA THR A 147 -6.95 9.34 1.61
C THR A 147 -8.47 9.33 1.63
N LEU A 148 -9.06 9.83 2.71
CA LEU A 148 -10.49 9.89 2.95
C LEU A 148 -11.04 11.27 2.56
N TYR A 149 -12.17 11.28 1.86
CA TYR A 149 -12.86 12.47 1.39
C TYR A 149 -14.35 12.44 1.72
N ASP A 150 -14.92 13.60 2.05
CA ASP A 150 -16.35 13.84 2.02
C ASP A 150 -16.71 14.35 0.61
N VAL A 151 -17.59 13.62 -0.07
CA VAL A 151 -18.09 13.94 -1.41
C VAL A 151 -19.56 14.34 -1.29
N VAL A 152 -19.89 15.57 -1.66
CA VAL A 152 -21.27 16.06 -1.74
C VAL A 152 -21.64 16.17 -3.21
N MET A 153 -22.63 15.41 -3.65
CA MET A 153 -23.12 15.41 -5.02
C MET A 153 -24.62 15.65 -5.08
N LEU A 154 -25.07 16.19 -6.20
CA LEU A 154 -26.48 16.19 -6.59
C LEU A 154 -26.70 15.09 -7.62
N GLU A 155 -27.62 14.18 -7.32
CA GLU A 155 -28.15 13.21 -8.28
C GLU A 155 -29.63 13.49 -8.49
N ASN A 156 -30.02 13.89 -9.71
CA ASN A 156 -31.40 14.30 -10.02
C ASN A 156 -31.97 15.30 -9.00
N GLN A 157 -31.16 16.32 -8.65
CA GLN A 157 -31.47 17.36 -7.66
C GLN A 157 -31.58 16.91 -6.20
N LYS A 158 -31.40 15.62 -5.89
CA LYS A 158 -31.28 15.15 -4.52
C LYS A 158 -29.82 15.18 -4.07
N GLN A 159 -29.56 15.85 -2.96
CA GLN A 159 -28.23 15.89 -2.37
C GLN A 159 -27.90 14.54 -1.70
N LYS A 160 -26.71 14.03 -2.00
CA LYS A 160 -26.12 12.87 -1.35
C LYS A 160 -24.75 13.27 -0.80
N THR A 161 -24.47 12.80 0.41
CA THR A 161 -23.16 12.93 1.05
C THR A 161 -22.58 11.53 1.17
N LEU A 162 -21.39 11.34 0.62
CA LEU A 162 -20.68 10.08 0.55
C LEU A 162 -19.31 10.24 1.22
N GLN A 163 -18.83 9.20 1.88
CA GLN A 163 -17.46 9.12 2.33
C GLN A 163 -16.71 8.14 1.43
N ILE A 164 -15.61 8.60 0.84
CA ILE A 164 -14.84 7.85 -0.15
C ILE A 164 -13.39 7.77 0.31
N ALA A 165 -12.80 6.57 0.23
CA ALA A 165 -11.36 6.39 0.36
C ALA A 165 -10.72 6.13 -1.02
N LEU A 166 -9.60 6.81 -1.27
CA LEU A 166 -8.74 6.59 -2.42
C LEU A 166 -7.38 6.08 -1.98
N TYR A 167 -6.82 5.14 -2.74
CA TYR A 167 -5.47 4.62 -2.51
C TYR A 167 -4.60 5.09 -3.64
N GLY A 168 -3.79 6.09 -3.34
CA GLY A 168 -3.01 6.81 -4.31
C GLY A 168 -1.54 6.90 -3.91
N LEU A 169 -0.67 7.01 -4.90
CA LEU A 169 0.73 7.33 -4.73
C LEU A 169 1.14 8.36 -5.77
N TYR A 170 2.19 9.12 -5.45
CA TYR A 170 2.78 10.08 -6.38
C TYR A 170 4.15 9.57 -6.82
N LYS A 171 4.28 9.25 -8.10
CA LYS A 171 5.48 8.63 -8.68
C LYS A 171 5.82 9.28 -10.01
N ASP A 172 7.10 9.58 -10.20
CA ASP A 172 7.63 10.16 -11.45
C ASP A 172 6.88 11.42 -11.91
N GLY A 173 6.38 12.22 -10.95
CA GLY A 173 5.61 13.45 -11.22
C GLY A 173 4.14 13.20 -11.57
N GLN A 174 3.63 11.98 -11.38
CA GLN A 174 2.27 11.59 -11.70
C GLN A 174 1.56 10.99 -10.49
N PHE A 175 0.29 11.35 -10.34
CA PHE A 175 -0.62 10.72 -9.40
C PHE A 175 -1.17 9.41 -9.99
N LEU A 176 -1.09 8.33 -9.22
CA LEU A 176 -1.57 7.01 -9.61
C LEU A 176 -2.45 6.41 -8.51
N LEU A 177 -3.67 6.03 -8.88
CA LEU A 177 -4.59 5.23 -8.09
C LEU A 177 -4.30 3.74 -8.31
N VAL A 178 -4.15 3.01 -7.22
CA VAL A 178 -3.85 1.57 -7.26
C VAL A 178 -5.08 0.68 -7.09
N GLN A 179 -6.25 1.29 -6.95
CA GLN A 179 -7.56 0.61 -6.93
C GLN A 179 -8.68 1.60 -7.22
N LEU A 180 -9.88 1.06 -7.48
CA LEU A 180 -11.10 1.85 -7.59
C LEU A 180 -11.46 2.52 -6.24
N PRO A 181 -12.29 3.59 -6.26
CA PRO A 181 -12.76 4.24 -5.04
C PRO A 181 -13.42 3.25 -4.09
N GLU A 182 -13.19 3.43 -2.80
CA GLU A 182 -13.81 2.64 -1.74
C GLU A 182 -14.92 3.47 -1.09
N TYR A 183 -16.17 3.03 -1.24
CA TYR A 183 -17.31 3.69 -0.60
C TYR A 183 -17.39 3.26 0.86
N LEU A 184 -17.37 4.23 1.77
CA LEU A 184 -17.40 3.99 3.21
C LEU A 184 -18.84 3.99 3.74
N ASN A 185 -19.03 3.25 4.83
CA ASN A 185 -20.33 3.01 5.47
C ASN A 185 -21.01 4.31 5.91
N THR A 186 -22.35 4.36 5.84
CA THR A 186 -23.12 5.50 6.36
C THR A 186 -23.10 5.50 7.90
N ALA A 187 -22.16 6.24 8.48
CA ALA A 187 -21.87 6.38 9.91
C ALA A 187 -21.39 5.10 10.64
N LYS A 188 -20.42 5.28 11.55
CA LYS A 188 -19.94 4.23 12.46
C LYS A 188 -21.11 3.68 13.29
N SER A 189 -21.19 2.36 13.40
CA SER A 189 -22.19 1.67 14.22
C SER A 189 -22.22 2.23 15.65
N THR A 190 -23.42 2.44 16.21
CA THR A 190 -23.61 2.99 17.57
C THR A 190 -23.38 1.97 18.69
N THR A 191 -22.77 0.82 18.39
CA THR A 191 -22.24 -0.12 19.39
C THR A 191 -20.73 0.06 19.51
N PRO A 192 -20.20 0.40 20.70
CA PRO A 192 -18.77 0.65 20.87
C PRO A 192 -18.00 -0.66 21.00
N ASP A 193 -16.93 -0.82 20.23
CA ASP A 193 -15.71 -1.48 20.72
C ASP A 193 -14.51 -0.73 20.13
N ARG A 194 -13.81 0.05 20.97
CA ARG A 194 -12.56 -0.29 21.66
C ARG A 194 -11.41 -0.55 20.69
N ASN A 195 -10.59 0.49 20.53
CA ASN A 195 -9.23 0.47 20.00
C ASN A 195 -9.08 -0.29 18.68
N VAL A 196 -9.25 0.44 17.57
CA VAL A 196 -8.71 0.02 16.28
C VAL A 196 -7.18 0.16 16.34
N GLN A 197 -6.51 -0.89 16.79
CA GLN A 197 -5.11 -1.15 16.47
C GLN A 197 -5.09 -2.05 15.23
N ASN A 198 -4.75 -1.49 14.07
CA ASN A 198 -3.54 -1.86 13.33
C ASN A 198 -3.63 -1.34 11.87
N PRO A 199 -2.91 -0.27 11.49
CA PRO A 199 -2.88 0.27 10.12
C PRO A 199 -2.23 -0.65 9.05
N GLU A 200 -1.82 -1.88 9.40
CA GLU A 200 -0.95 -2.72 8.57
C GLU A 200 -1.67 -3.78 7.70
N ALA A 201 -3.00 -3.73 7.52
CA ALA A 201 -3.73 -4.79 6.82
C ALA A 201 -4.02 -4.54 5.32
N TYR A 202 -3.38 -3.54 4.67
CA TYR A 202 -3.73 -3.16 3.30
C TYR A 202 -3.08 -4.00 2.18
N PHE A 203 -2.26 -4.98 2.52
CA PHE A 203 -1.84 -6.02 1.59
C PHE A 203 -1.75 -7.35 2.30
N VAL A 204 -2.73 -8.23 2.09
CA VAL A 204 -2.62 -9.60 2.58
C VAL A 204 -2.82 -10.56 1.42
N LYS A 205 -1.73 -10.78 0.67
CA LYS A 205 -1.49 -12.04 -0.04
C LYS A 205 -1.14 -13.19 0.94
N ASP A 206 -1.12 -12.93 2.25
CA ASP A 206 -0.80 -13.95 3.23
C ASP A 206 -2.05 -14.76 3.61
N GLY A 207 -2.17 -15.93 3.02
CA GLY A 207 -3.18 -16.91 3.37
C GLY A 207 -3.14 -18.04 2.36
N ASN A 208 -3.75 -19.17 2.72
CA ASN A 208 -3.93 -20.23 1.74
C ASN A 208 -5.10 -19.84 0.84
N GLU A 209 -4.86 -19.82 -0.47
CA GLU A 209 -5.92 -19.65 -1.45
C GLU A 209 -6.97 -20.74 -1.25
N ILE A 210 -8.25 -20.35 -1.30
CA ILE A 210 -9.34 -21.31 -1.25
C ILE A 210 -9.51 -21.90 -2.65
N GLU A 211 -9.20 -23.19 -2.77
CA GLU A 211 -9.28 -23.92 -4.05
C GLU A 211 -10.70 -23.90 -4.63
N GLU A 212 -10.78 -24.05 -5.96
CA GLU A 212 -12.06 -24.17 -6.64
C GLU A 212 -12.83 -25.39 -6.14
N GLY A 213 -14.10 -25.17 -5.79
CA GLY A 213 -14.95 -26.23 -5.25
C GLY A 213 -16.15 -25.68 -4.51
N LYS A 214 -16.81 -26.57 -3.77
CA LYS A 214 -18.05 -26.27 -3.05
C LYS A 214 -17.86 -25.19 -1.97
N GLU A 215 -16.72 -25.17 -1.29
CA GLU A 215 -16.41 -24.14 -0.27
C GLU A 215 -16.36 -22.75 -0.91
N LYS A 216 -15.53 -22.56 -1.95
CA LYS A 216 -15.42 -21.31 -2.70
C LYS A 216 -16.78 -20.84 -3.25
N GLY A 217 -17.52 -21.72 -3.93
CA GLY A 217 -18.84 -21.35 -4.48
C GLY A 217 -19.87 -20.93 -3.41
N ASN A 218 -19.85 -21.56 -2.23
CA ASN A 218 -20.70 -21.15 -1.11
C ASN A 218 -20.31 -19.77 -0.55
N ILE A 219 -19.01 -19.47 -0.51
CA ILE A 219 -18.50 -18.18 -0.06
C ILE A 219 -18.90 -17.08 -1.05
N GLU A 220 -18.71 -17.30 -2.34
CA GLU A 220 -19.06 -16.34 -3.40
C GLU A 220 -20.57 -16.02 -3.39
N LEU A 221 -21.43 -17.05 -3.27
CA LEU A 221 -22.87 -16.87 -3.12
C LEU A 221 -23.26 -16.09 -1.86
N PHE A 222 -22.56 -16.33 -0.76
CA PHE A 222 -22.76 -15.58 0.48
C PHE A 222 -22.38 -14.10 0.28
N ILE A 223 -21.22 -13.82 -0.32
CA ILE A 223 -20.73 -12.45 -0.57
C ILE A 223 -21.71 -11.69 -1.46
N GLN A 224 -22.25 -12.33 -2.51
CA GLN A 224 -23.24 -11.68 -3.38
C GLN A 224 -24.51 -11.28 -2.61
N LYS A 225 -25.07 -12.20 -1.81
CA LYS A 225 -26.24 -11.90 -0.96
C LYS A 225 -25.93 -10.86 0.11
N TYR A 226 -24.75 -10.92 0.70
CA TYR A 226 -24.28 -9.93 1.67
C TYR A 226 -24.24 -8.53 1.02
N LEU A 227 -23.64 -8.41 -0.16
CA LEU A 227 -23.55 -7.13 -0.89
C LEU A 227 -24.93 -6.60 -1.31
N GLU A 228 -25.89 -7.47 -1.63
CA GLU A 228 -27.28 -7.06 -1.88
C GLU A 228 -27.93 -6.41 -0.65
N LEU A 229 -27.74 -7.01 0.53
CA LEU A 229 -28.23 -6.46 1.81
C LEU A 229 -27.47 -5.19 2.19
N TYR A 230 -26.15 -5.19 1.98
CA TYR A 230 -25.26 -4.07 2.25
C TYR A 230 -25.62 -2.85 1.40
N CYS A 231 -25.80 -2.99 0.08
CA CYS A 231 -26.16 -1.86 -0.79
C CYS A 231 -27.49 -1.21 -0.38
N LYS A 232 -28.46 -1.99 0.09
CA LYS A 232 -29.77 -1.49 0.51
C LYS A 232 -29.79 -0.97 1.94
N ASN A 233 -28.75 -1.26 2.73
CA ASN A 233 -28.76 -1.21 4.19
C ASN A 233 -30.01 -1.91 4.76
N ASP A 234 -30.25 -3.13 4.27
CA ASP A 234 -31.44 -3.92 4.61
C ASP A 234 -31.49 -4.22 6.11
N ALA A 235 -32.71 -4.25 6.67
CA ALA A 235 -32.92 -4.53 8.08
C ALA A 235 -32.41 -5.91 8.52
N ASN A 236 -32.15 -6.86 7.61
CA ASN A 236 -31.59 -8.17 7.93
C ASN A 236 -30.06 -8.21 7.88
N LEU A 237 -29.39 -7.12 7.49
CA LEU A 237 -27.92 -7.07 7.38
C LEU A 237 -27.24 -7.43 8.71
N TYR A 238 -27.82 -7.03 9.85
CA TYR A 238 -27.29 -7.34 11.19
C TYR A 238 -27.20 -8.85 11.49
N LEU A 239 -27.95 -9.70 10.79
CA LEU A 239 -27.91 -11.15 10.97
C LEU A 239 -26.60 -11.76 10.44
N VAL A 240 -25.95 -11.09 9.50
CA VAL A 240 -24.81 -11.60 8.75
C VAL A 240 -23.61 -10.64 8.77
N SER A 241 -23.71 -9.52 9.48
CA SER A 241 -22.74 -8.42 9.46
C SER A 241 -22.74 -7.64 10.77
N ALA A 242 -21.55 -7.24 11.22
CA ALA A 242 -21.41 -6.19 12.24
C ALA A 242 -21.47 -4.76 11.65
N VAL A 243 -21.43 -4.63 10.32
CA VAL A 243 -21.27 -3.37 9.58
C VAL A 243 -22.60 -2.91 8.99
N ARG A 244 -22.83 -1.58 8.97
CA ARG A 244 -23.97 -0.94 8.30
C ARG A 244 -23.72 -0.76 6.81
N GLY A 245 -24.79 -0.86 6.03
CA GLY A 245 -24.75 -0.77 4.58
C GLY A 245 -24.63 0.64 4.02
N LEU A 246 -24.78 0.74 2.70
CA LEU A 246 -25.04 1.99 1.99
C LEU A 246 -26.54 2.33 2.02
N ASP A 247 -26.87 3.61 2.01
CA ASP A 247 -28.28 4.03 2.06
C ASP A 247 -28.98 3.90 0.69
N GLN A 248 -29.87 2.92 0.56
CA GLN A 248 -30.81 2.75 -0.56
C GLN A 248 -30.17 2.56 -1.96
N ALA A 249 -29.05 1.84 -2.06
CA ALA A 249 -28.51 1.42 -3.35
C ALA A 249 -29.02 0.03 -3.78
N THR A 250 -28.93 -0.25 -5.07
CA THR A 250 -29.20 -1.57 -5.66
C THR A 250 -27.91 -2.15 -6.21
N LEU A 251 -27.57 -3.37 -5.79
CA LEU A 251 -26.43 -4.10 -6.34
C LEU A 251 -26.70 -4.47 -7.80
N GLU A 252 -25.71 -4.24 -8.67
CA GLU A 252 -25.74 -4.62 -10.09
C GLU A 252 -24.84 -5.81 -10.37
N GLY A 253 -23.72 -5.93 -9.64
CA GLY A 253 -22.82 -7.08 -9.76
C GLY A 253 -21.64 -6.99 -8.80
N ALA A 254 -20.92 -8.09 -8.65
CA ALA A 254 -19.68 -8.15 -7.88
C ALA A 254 -18.70 -9.12 -8.53
N THR A 255 -17.41 -8.77 -8.48
CA THR A 255 -16.29 -9.58 -8.92
C THR A 255 -15.36 -9.78 -7.74
N ILE A 256 -15.01 -11.03 -7.45
CA ILE A 256 -14.05 -11.37 -6.40
C ILE A 256 -12.68 -11.56 -7.05
N ASN A 257 -11.71 -10.77 -6.64
CA ASN A 257 -10.36 -10.81 -7.16
C ASN A 257 -9.45 -11.71 -6.31
N GLN A 258 -9.69 -11.75 -5.00
CA GLN A 258 -8.88 -12.54 -4.08
C GLN A 258 -9.75 -13.14 -2.97
N LEU A 259 -9.48 -14.42 -2.67
CA LEU A 259 -10.12 -15.16 -1.60
C LEU A 259 -9.10 -16.06 -0.89
N VAL A 260 -8.73 -15.72 0.33
CA VAL A 260 -7.71 -16.44 1.10
C VAL A 260 -8.18 -16.74 2.52
N LYS A 261 -7.66 -17.84 3.09
CA LYS A 261 -7.94 -18.26 4.46
C LYS A 261 -6.67 -18.22 5.31
N LYS A 262 -6.70 -17.53 6.44
CA LYS A 262 -5.59 -17.44 7.39
C LYS A 262 -6.14 -17.55 8.81
N ASN A 263 -5.60 -18.48 9.61
CA ASN A 263 -5.98 -18.66 11.02
C ASN A 263 -7.50 -18.81 11.27
N GLY A 264 -8.23 -19.45 10.34
CA GLY A 264 -9.69 -19.62 10.45
C GLY A 264 -10.53 -18.39 10.06
N VAL A 265 -9.87 -17.29 9.68
CA VAL A 265 -10.49 -16.09 9.11
C VAL A 265 -10.39 -16.15 7.59
N ILE A 266 -11.45 -15.75 6.92
CA ILE A 266 -11.53 -15.66 5.46
C ILE A 266 -11.43 -14.18 5.08
N TYR A 267 -10.47 -13.87 4.22
CA TYR A 267 -10.26 -12.54 3.67
C TYR A 267 -10.69 -12.52 2.21
N VAL A 268 -11.49 -11.53 1.85
CA VAL A 268 -12.03 -11.33 0.51
C VAL A 268 -11.64 -9.95 0.03
N GLN A 269 -11.24 -9.85 -1.23
CA GLN A 269 -11.10 -8.57 -1.93
C GLN A 269 -11.75 -8.66 -3.29
N GLY A 270 -12.37 -7.55 -3.71
CA GLY A 270 -13.06 -7.51 -4.98
C GLY A 270 -13.54 -6.12 -5.37
N THR A 271 -14.33 -6.08 -6.42
CA THR A 271 -15.07 -4.89 -6.85
C THR A 271 -16.56 -5.20 -6.92
N TYR A 272 -17.40 -4.23 -6.60
CA TYR A 272 -18.83 -4.34 -6.78
C TYR A 272 -19.39 -3.08 -7.44
N SER A 273 -20.43 -3.27 -8.24
CA SER A 273 -21.14 -2.20 -8.93
C SER A 273 -22.54 -2.09 -8.38
N PHE A 274 -23.01 -0.86 -8.18
CA PHE A 274 -24.32 -0.57 -7.63
C PHE A 274 -24.86 0.76 -8.18
N SER A 275 -26.16 0.98 -8.04
CA SER A 275 -26.79 2.25 -8.41
C SER A 275 -27.78 2.73 -7.36
N TYR A 276 -27.78 4.03 -7.08
CA TYR A 276 -28.82 4.68 -6.28
C TYR A 276 -30.05 5.01 -7.14
N THR A 277 -29.78 5.45 -8.36
CA THR A 277 -30.78 5.67 -9.40
C THR A 277 -30.42 4.78 -10.58
N LYS A 278 -31.39 4.02 -11.09
CA LYS A 278 -31.20 3.19 -12.28
C LYS A 278 -30.59 4.01 -13.41
N GLY A 279 -29.53 3.47 -14.02
CA GLY A 279 -28.77 4.14 -15.08
C GLY A 279 -27.53 4.89 -14.59
N ALA A 280 -27.39 5.14 -13.28
CA ALA A 280 -26.20 5.75 -12.67
C ALA A 280 -25.40 4.72 -11.86
N THR A 281 -24.64 3.89 -12.58
CA THR A 281 -23.79 2.86 -11.97
C THR A 281 -22.55 3.48 -11.35
N HIS A 282 -22.26 3.07 -10.12
CA HIS A 282 -21.03 3.32 -9.39
C HIS A 282 -20.28 2.01 -9.21
N SER A 283 -18.95 2.08 -9.19
CA SER A 283 -18.11 0.93 -8.88
C SER A 283 -17.27 1.23 -7.65
N SER A 284 -17.22 0.27 -6.74
CA SER A 284 -16.45 0.37 -5.50
C SER A 284 -15.54 -0.83 -5.35
N TYR A 285 -14.32 -0.57 -4.89
CA TYR A 285 -13.52 -1.61 -4.26
C TYR A 285 -14.17 -2.06 -2.94
N PHE A 286 -13.95 -3.31 -2.55
CA PHE A 286 -14.28 -3.78 -1.21
C PHE A 286 -13.26 -4.78 -0.66
N SER A 287 -13.11 -4.77 0.66
CA SER A 287 -12.44 -5.82 1.43
C SER A 287 -13.35 -6.34 2.52
N LEU A 288 -13.34 -7.66 2.78
CA LEU A 288 -14.09 -8.29 3.87
C LEU A 288 -13.18 -9.12 4.76
N GLU A 289 -13.40 -9.03 6.07
CA GLU A 289 -12.95 -10.01 7.05
C GLU A 289 -14.17 -10.83 7.49
N MET A 290 -14.14 -12.14 7.25
CA MET A 290 -15.26 -13.03 7.53
C MET A 290 -14.84 -14.21 8.41
N ARG A 291 -15.76 -14.65 9.27
CA ARG A 291 -15.62 -15.92 10.00
C ARG A 291 -16.67 -16.91 9.55
N GLN A 292 -16.28 -18.18 9.51
CA GLN A 292 -17.21 -19.27 9.32
C GLN A 292 -17.95 -19.56 10.63
N ASN A 293 -19.28 -19.52 10.61
CA ASN A 293 -20.14 -19.85 11.73
C ASN A 293 -21.03 -21.05 11.37
N LYS A 294 -20.56 -22.25 11.73
CA LYS A 294 -21.19 -23.54 11.40
C LYS A 294 -21.43 -23.66 9.89
N ASP A 295 -22.68 -23.53 9.47
CA ASP A 295 -23.15 -23.69 8.08
C ASP A 295 -23.24 -22.36 7.31
N SER A 296 -22.86 -21.23 7.94
CA SER A 296 -22.94 -19.89 7.35
C SER A 296 -21.64 -19.11 7.55
N TYR A 297 -21.57 -17.92 6.97
CA TYR A 297 -20.52 -16.94 7.17
C TYR A 297 -21.07 -15.70 7.87
N PHE A 298 -20.18 -14.95 8.52
CA PHE A 298 -20.49 -13.68 9.16
C PHE A 298 -19.38 -12.67 8.83
N VAL A 299 -19.78 -11.48 8.36
CA VAL A 299 -18.86 -10.39 8.03
C VAL A 299 -18.59 -9.56 9.29
N GLU A 300 -17.34 -9.56 9.72
CA GLU A 300 -16.92 -8.79 10.90
C GLU A 300 -16.49 -7.38 10.54
N LYS A 301 -15.80 -7.24 9.41
CA LYS A 301 -15.32 -5.96 8.91
C LYS A 301 -15.53 -5.85 7.41
N MET A 302 -15.82 -4.64 6.98
CA MET A 302 -15.86 -4.26 5.57
C MET A 302 -15.15 -2.92 5.43
N ASN A 303 -14.15 -2.87 4.54
CA ASN A 303 -13.38 -1.66 4.23
C ASN A 303 -12.62 -1.07 5.46
N GLU A 304 -12.20 -1.96 6.37
CA GLU A 304 -11.47 -1.65 7.62
C GLU A 304 -10.27 -2.58 7.83
#